data_AF-A0A957CKU7-F1
#
_entry.id   AF-A0A957CKU7-F1
#
_cell.length_a   1.000
_cell.length_b   1.000
_cell.length_c   1.000
_cell.angle_alpha   90.00
_cell.angle_beta   90.00
_cell.angle_gamma   90.00
#
_symmetry.space_group_name_H-M   'P 1'
#
loop_
_entity.id
_entity.type
_entity.pdbx_description
1 polymer ?
#
loop_
_entity_poly.entity_id
_entity_poly.type
_entity_poly.pdbx_seq_one_letter_code
_entity_poly.pdbx_strand_id
1 'polypeptide(L)'
;FIVGYLLPHTAQRGTEVSESVEETAVTPSRKSRRRRSKRAALSTIKPNRTSAQQPIWFSILMLGMIIGILGFSFTNYAQPPDVEFESIADLPVSEIVHQSLFVDAGEGFRDSPFVYVMIMLTWMLGTVLIVSEMVKDGEIQFQAAAQRLVSNRRFLVAGIMAVIGLIGVGFRFLAPQPFDVGTTWLLGRSMLLGWGFLNLMGAALLVTQRPSSHLIAGTIAVIGLVGALPVLFAGGVLWALITAVINGLVLYLLWDKNWRDSLLPAALLGVVSFLIGFSYTYLHAFLLRNSLFFQPTTQIETIEQLTGFRVLEASQAAGFLTTFYLFVFVLIVAAAFVFSVGAAQRQRRQSGSQ
;
A
#
# COMPACT_ATOMS: atom_id res chain seq x y z
N PHE A 1 11.74 4.75 11.22
CA PHE A 1 11.41 6.18 11.08
C PHE A 1 10.60 6.79 12.22
N ILE A 2 9.91 6.02 13.09
CA ILE A 2 9.04 6.57 14.15
C ILE A 2 9.78 6.91 15.47
N VAL A 3 10.98 6.35 15.72
CA VAL A 3 11.65 6.49 17.03
C VAL A 3 12.49 7.77 17.17
N GLY A 4 12.95 8.37 16.06
CA GLY A 4 13.85 9.54 16.11
C GLY A 4 13.17 10.89 16.41
N TYR A 5 11.84 10.96 16.38
CA TYR A 5 11.10 12.23 16.48
C TYR A 5 10.42 12.45 17.85
N LEU A 6 10.62 11.52 18.79
CA LEU A 6 9.92 11.50 20.09
C LEU A 6 10.76 11.94 21.29
N LEU A 7 12.03 12.33 21.11
CA LEU A 7 12.83 12.85 22.21
C LEU A 7 12.75 14.40 22.28
N PRO A 8 12.26 14.98 23.39
CA PRO A 8 12.38 16.41 23.63
C PRO A 8 13.87 16.73 23.82
N HIS A 9 14.38 17.72 23.09
CA HIS A 9 15.67 18.33 23.39
C HIS A 9 15.58 19.03 24.75
N THR A 10 15.91 18.31 25.81
CA THR A 10 16.22 18.90 27.10
C THR A 10 17.46 19.77 26.93
N ALA A 11 17.23 21.08 26.94
CA ALA A 11 18.26 22.09 27.02
C ALA A 11 19.15 21.82 28.25
N GLN A 12 20.41 21.49 28.00
CA GLN A 12 21.45 21.57 29.02
C GLN A 12 21.66 23.05 29.36
N ARG A 13 20.98 23.50 30.42
CA ARG A 13 21.33 24.70 31.17
C ARG A 13 22.51 24.32 32.07
N GLY A 14 23.72 24.58 31.57
CA GLY A 14 24.94 24.53 32.36
C GLY A 14 25.02 25.79 33.21
N THR A 15 25.18 25.56 34.51
CA THR A 15 25.19 26.50 35.62
C THR A 15 26.38 27.46 35.57
N GLU A 16 26.14 28.67 36.07
CA GLU A 16 27.10 29.75 36.32
C GLU A 16 28.19 29.34 37.32
N VAL A 17 29.43 29.73 37.06
CA VAL A 17 30.44 30.06 38.09
C VAL A 17 31.21 31.29 37.63
N SER A 18 31.24 32.30 38.50
CA SER A 18 31.93 33.58 38.39
C SER A 18 33.44 33.48 38.12
N GLU A 19 33.97 34.39 37.30
CA GLU A 19 35.20 35.12 37.64
C GLU A 19 35.27 36.47 36.90
N SER A 20 35.67 37.49 37.64
CA SER A 20 35.78 38.92 37.30
C SER A 20 36.89 39.25 36.29
N VAL A 21 36.77 40.39 35.58
CA VAL A 21 37.80 41.47 35.43
C VAL A 21 37.37 42.45 34.29
N GLU A 22 37.11 43.69 34.73
CA GLU A 22 37.55 44.99 34.19
C GLU A 22 37.32 45.41 32.71
N GLU A 23 36.50 46.46 32.58
CA GLU A 23 36.57 47.68 31.74
C GLU A 23 37.45 47.70 30.46
N THR A 24 36.83 47.98 29.31
CA THR A 24 37.21 49.10 28.39
C THR A 24 36.31 49.15 27.14
N ALA A 25 35.92 50.37 26.77
CA ALA A 25 35.19 50.69 25.54
C ALA A 25 36.02 50.39 24.26
N VAL A 26 35.37 50.12 23.12
CA VAL A 26 35.74 50.57 21.74
C VAL A 26 34.91 49.89 20.63
N THR A 27 34.16 50.71 19.88
CA THR A 27 33.69 50.62 18.47
C THR A 27 32.71 49.52 17.97
N PRO A 28 31.75 49.88 17.09
CA PRO A 28 30.82 48.92 16.48
C PRO A 28 31.52 48.11 15.39
N SER A 29 31.86 46.85 15.69
CA SER A 29 32.51 45.98 14.71
C SER A 29 31.54 45.47 13.64
N ARG A 30 31.93 45.77 12.41
CA ARG A 30 31.41 45.38 11.10
C ARG A 30 31.44 43.84 10.89
N LYS A 31 30.72 43.06 11.70
CA LYS A 31 30.73 41.57 11.66
C LYS A 31 29.36 40.90 11.40
N SER A 32 28.35 41.64 10.97
CA SER A 32 27.01 41.08 10.70
C SER A 32 26.86 40.38 9.33
N ARG A 33 27.66 40.74 8.31
CA ARG A 33 27.40 40.27 6.93
C ARG A 33 27.95 38.87 6.60
N ARG A 34 28.93 38.35 7.35
CA ARG A 34 29.61 37.07 7.02
C ARG A 34 28.92 35.83 7.61
N ARG A 35 28.11 35.97 8.66
CA ARG A 35 27.33 34.86 9.23
C ARG A 35 26.05 34.53 8.45
N ARG A 36 25.51 35.49 7.68
CA ARG A 36 24.33 35.23 6.83
C ARG A 36 24.68 34.44 5.56
N SER A 37 25.91 34.56 5.06
CA SER A 37 26.41 33.80 3.90
C SER A 37 26.69 32.33 4.22
N LYS A 38 27.21 32.00 5.41
CA LYS A 38 27.44 30.59 5.81
C LYS A 38 26.15 29.80 6.13
N ARG A 39 25.03 30.48 6.40
CA ARG A 39 23.72 29.82 6.58
C ARG A 39 22.93 29.69 5.28
N ALA A 40 23.23 30.51 4.27
CA ALA A 40 22.72 30.33 2.90
C ALA A 40 23.49 29.22 2.16
N ALA A 41 24.79 29.08 2.42
CA ALA A 41 25.65 28.08 1.78
C ALA A 41 25.47 26.63 2.30
N LEU A 42 24.71 26.42 3.38
CA LEU A 42 24.41 25.08 3.92
C LEU A 42 23.06 24.51 3.44
N SER A 43 22.37 25.20 2.52
CA SER A 43 21.04 24.80 2.02
C SER A 43 21.02 24.36 0.55
N THR A 44 22.14 24.42 -0.15
CA THR A 44 22.29 23.83 -1.49
C THR A 44 22.77 22.39 -1.37
N ILE A 45 22.01 21.54 -0.68
CA ILE A 45 21.97 20.13 -1.05
C ILE A 45 21.24 20.12 -2.40
N LYS A 46 22.01 20.16 -3.50
CA LYS A 46 21.46 19.87 -4.83
C LYS A 46 20.80 18.50 -4.72
N PRO A 47 19.47 18.35 -4.91
CA PRO A 47 18.87 17.03 -4.91
C PRO A 47 19.52 16.26 -6.05
N ASN A 48 20.25 15.21 -5.70
CA ASN A 48 20.78 14.28 -6.67
C ASN A 48 19.57 13.54 -7.24
N ARG A 49 19.00 14.05 -8.35
CA ARG A 49 17.78 13.55 -9.03
C ARG A 49 18.05 12.22 -9.74
N THR A 50 18.57 11.23 -9.03
CA THR A 50 18.95 9.91 -9.58
C THR A 50 17.80 8.90 -9.60
N SER A 51 16.57 9.25 -9.23
CA SER A 51 15.88 8.35 -8.32
C SER A 51 14.51 7.79 -8.71
N ALA A 52 13.81 8.37 -9.70
CA ALA A 52 12.55 7.82 -10.23
C ALA A 52 12.60 6.33 -10.69
N GLN A 53 13.79 5.73 -10.79
CA GLN A 53 14.02 4.36 -11.28
C GLN A 53 14.05 3.30 -10.16
N GLN A 54 14.37 3.67 -8.91
CA GLN A 54 14.42 2.72 -7.79
C GLN A 54 13.03 2.21 -7.35
N PRO A 55 11.98 3.05 -7.28
CA PRO A 55 10.64 2.60 -6.88
C PRO A 55 10.02 1.56 -7.83
N ILE A 56 10.38 1.62 -9.12
CA ILE A 56 9.84 0.74 -10.16
C ILE A 56 10.36 -0.70 -10.01
N TRP A 57 11.64 -0.89 -9.70
CA TRP A 57 12.22 -2.23 -9.44
C TRP A 57 11.56 -2.91 -8.25
N PHE A 58 11.31 -2.16 -7.17
CA PHE A 58 10.59 -2.68 -6.01
C PHE A 58 9.16 -3.06 -6.37
N SER A 59 8.46 -2.27 -7.19
CA SER A 59 7.10 -2.60 -7.66
C SER A 59 7.06 -3.93 -8.42
N ILE A 60 8.03 -4.15 -9.32
CA ILE A 60 8.10 -5.37 -10.13
C ILE A 60 8.48 -6.58 -9.28
N LEU A 61 9.43 -6.42 -8.35
CA LEU A 61 9.82 -7.50 -7.44
C LEU A 61 8.66 -7.89 -6.51
N MET A 62 7.92 -6.90 -6.00
CA MET A 62 6.72 -7.13 -5.19
C MET A 62 5.63 -7.83 -5.99
N LEU A 63 5.39 -7.39 -7.23
CA LEU A 63 4.43 -8.04 -8.10
C LEU A 63 4.87 -9.47 -8.44
N GLY A 64 6.17 -9.70 -8.68
CA GLY A 64 6.77 -11.02 -8.86
C GLY A 64 6.57 -11.93 -7.65
N MET A 65 6.77 -11.42 -6.43
CA MET A 65 6.50 -12.17 -5.19
C MET A 65 5.01 -12.52 -5.05
N ILE A 66 4.11 -11.56 -5.32
CA ILE A 66 2.65 -11.78 -5.28
C ILE A 66 2.26 -12.86 -6.29
N ILE A 67 2.77 -12.78 -7.52
CA ILE A 67 2.55 -13.79 -8.56
C ILE A 67 3.07 -15.16 -8.09
N GLY A 68 4.25 -15.23 -7.46
CA GLY A 68 4.82 -16.49 -6.96
C GLY A 68 3.96 -17.12 -5.85
N ILE A 69 3.48 -16.32 -4.91
CA ILE A 69 2.58 -16.75 -3.84
C ILE A 69 1.25 -17.24 -4.42
N LEU A 70 0.68 -16.50 -5.37
CA LEU A 70 -0.56 -16.85 -6.05
C LEU A 70 -0.42 -18.14 -6.86
N GLY A 71 0.65 -18.29 -7.64
CA GLY A 71 0.92 -19.50 -8.41
C GLY A 71 0.97 -20.75 -7.53
N PHE A 72 1.67 -20.67 -6.39
CA PHE A 72 1.69 -21.77 -5.41
C PHE A 72 0.31 -22.05 -4.80
N SER A 73 -0.42 -21.01 -4.41
CA SER A 73 -1.75 -21.18 -3.82
C SER A 73 -2.75 -21.81 -4.80
N PHE A 74 -2.76 -21.36 -6.05
CA PHE A 74 -3.66 -21.90 -7.09
C PHE A 74 -3.34 -23.35 -7.45
N THR A 75 -2.08 -23.79 -7.36
CA THR A 75 -1.73 -25.22 -7.55
C THR A 75 -2.26 -26.13 -6.44
N ASN A 76 -2.60 -25.57 -5.27
CA ASN A 76 -3.17 -26.32 -4.14
C ASN A 76 -4.70 -26.23 -4.07
N TYR A 77 -5.35 -25.68 -5.11
CA TYR A 77 -6.80 -25.74 -5.21
C TYR A 77 -7.25 -27.21 -5.24
N ALA A 78 -8.20 -27.56 -4.38
CA ALA A 78 -8.81 -28.87 -4.32
C ALA A 78 -10.32 -28.73 -4.28
N GLN A 79 -11.05 -29.65 -4.92
CA GLN A 79 -12.50 -29.67 -4.82
C GLN A 79 -12.93 -30.02 -3.39
N PRO A 80 -13.84 -29.24 -2.76
CA PRO A 80 -14.40 -29.60 -1.46
C PRO A 80 -15.08 -30.99 -1.51
N PRO A 81 -14.96 -31.81 -0.45
CA PRO A 81 -15.45 -33.19 -0.46
C PRO A 81 -16.97 -33.31 -0.57
N ASP A 82 -17.71 -32.25 -0.20
CA ASP A 82 -19.17 -32.23 -0.15
C ASP A 82 -19.82 -31.63 -1.40
N VAL A 83 -19.03 -31.23 -2.40
CA VAL A 83 -19.51 -30.52 -3.60
C VAL A 83 -19.01 -31.22 -4.86
N GLU A 84 -19.92 -31.80 -5.63
CA GLU A 84 -19.65 -32.32 -6.96
C GLU A 84 -19.99 -31.27 -8.02
N PHE A 85 -19.01 -30.86 -8.82
CA PHE A 85 -19.24 -29.96 -9.96
C PHE A 85 -19.46 -30.78 -11.23
N GLU A 86 -20.65 -30.71 -11.81
CA GLU A 86 -20.98 -31.42 -13.06
C GLU A 86 -20.46 -30.68 -14.30
N SER A 87 -20.34 -29.35 -14.22
CA SER A 87 -19.93 -28.52 -15.35
C SER A 87 -19.09 -27.31 -14.93
N ILE A 88 -18.42 -26.72 -15.92
CA ILE A 88 -17.68 -25.46 -15.75
C ILE A 88 -18.59 -24.37 -15.16
N ALA A 89 -19.87 -24.34 -15.51
CA ALA A 89 -20.83 -23.33 -15.05
C ALA A 89 -21.05 -23.37 -13.53
N ASP A 90 -20.86 -24.53 -12.90
CA ASP A 90 -21.14 -24.76 -11.49
C ASP A 90 -20.00 -24.28 -10.57
N LEU A 91 -18.81 -24.06 -11.13
CA LEU A 91 -17.66 -23.51 -10.41
C LEU A 91 -17.39 -22.06 -10.83
N PRO A 92 -17.87 -21.05 -10.08
CA PRO A 92 -17.57 -19.66 -10.39
C PRO A 92 -16.10 -19.34 -10.07
N VAL A 93 -15.47 -18.52 -10.92
CA VAL A 93 -14.06 -18.10 -10.75
C VAL A 93 -13.81 -17.44 -9.38
N SER A 94 -14.80 -16.71 -8.87
CA SER A 94 -14.74 -16.08 -7.56
C SER A 94 -14.57 -17.07 -6.42
N GLU A 95 -15.12 -18.29 -6.55
CA GLU A 95 -14.99 -19.33 -5.52
C GLU A 95 -13.57 -19.88 -5.48
N ILE A 96 -12.97 -20.12 -6.65
CA ILE A 96 -11.57 -20.52 -6.75
C ILE A 96 -10.67 -19.47 -6.11
N VAL A 97 -10.91 -18.19 -6.42
CA VAL A 97 -10.14 -17.08 -5.83
C VAL A 97 -10.33 -17.01 -4.31
N HIS A 98 -11.58 -17.14 -3.83
CA HIS A 98 -11.88 -17.11 -2.41
C HIS A 98 -11.19 -18.27 -1.67
N GLN A 99 -11.34 -19.48 -2.20
CA GLN A 99 -10.76 -20.69 -1.62
C GLN A 99 -9.23 -20.59 -1.58
N SER A 100 -8.59 -20.19 -2.67
CA SER A 100 -7.13 -20.03 -2.72
C SER A 100 -6.58 -19.00 -1.72
N LEU A 101 -7.39 -18.02 -1.30
CA LEU A 101 -6.92 -16.92 -0.45
C LEU A 101 -7.31 -17.02 1.01
N PHE A 102 -8.45 -17.66 1.28
CA PHE A 102 -9.09 -17.69 2.60
C PHE A 102 -9.36 -19.10 3.11
N VAL A 103 -9.04 -20.15 2.37
CA VAL A 103 -9.33 -21.53 2.77
C VAL A 103 -8.07 -22.40 2.68
N ASP A 104 -7.84 -23.19 3.72
CA ASP A 104 -6.77 -24.19 3.74
C ASP A 104 -7.34 -25.58 3.40
N ALA A 105 -7.09 -26.05 2.19
CA ALA A 105 -7.51 -27.38 1.75
C ALA A 105 -6.76 -28.51 2.48
N GLY A 106 -5.53 -28.27 2.95
CA GLY A 106 -4.73 -29.26 3.68
C GLY A 106 -5.20 -29.51 5.11
N GLU A 107 -5.86 -28.53 5.72
CA GLU A 107 -6.47 -28.63 7.05
C GLU A 107 -7.99 -28.82 7.01
N GLY A 108 -8.53 -29.48 5.98
CA GLY A 108 -9.97 -29.79 5.91
C GLY A 108 -10.84 -28.58 5.59
N PHE A 109 -10.38 -27.70 4.69
CA PHE A 109 -11.11 -26.54 4.17
C PHE A 109 -11.47 -25.50 5.26
N ARG A 110 -10.59 -25.33 6.25
CA ARG A 110 -10.77 -24.35 7.31
C ARG A 110 -10.46 -22.93 6.84
N ASP A 111 -11.18 -21.96 7.41
CA ASP A 111 -10.94 -20.53 7.15
C ASP A 111 -9.54 -20.12 7.63
N SER A 112 -8.72 -19.62 6.71
CA SER A 112 -7.33 -19.21 6.89
C SER A 112 -6.97 -18.03 5.96
N PRO A 113 -6.92 -16.78 6.46
CA PRO A 113 -6.57 -15.61 5.66
C PRO A 113 -5.07 -15.48 5.41
N PHE A 114 -4.27 -16.52 5.66
CA PHE A 114 -2.81 -16.43 5.69
C PHE A 114 -2.23 -15.98 4.34
N VAL A 115 -2.64 -16.63 3.24
CA VAL A 115 -2.18 -16.29 1.89
C VAL A 115 -2.60 -14.86 1.52
N TYR A 116 -3.85 -14.51 1.81
CA TYR A 116 -4.34 -13.15 1.64
C TYR A 116 -3.49 -12.12 2.39
N VAL A 117 -3.21 -12.36 3.68
CA VAL A 117 -2.38 -11.48 4.51
C VAL A 117 -0.97 -11.35 3.96
N MET A 118 -0.34 -12.44 3.53
CA MET A 118 1.00 -12.40 2.93
C MET A 118 1.04 -11.50 1.67
N ILE A 119 0.05 -11.64 0.80
CA ILE A 119 -0.09 -10.81 -0.41
C ILE A 119 -0.32 -9.36 -0.02
N MET A 120 -1.25 -9.09 0.90
CA MET A 120 -1.57 -7.73 1.32
C MET A 120 -0.40 -7.04 2.03
N LEU A 121 0.34 -7.76 2.88
CA LEU A 121 1.53 -7.22 3.56
C LEU A 121 2.64 -6.93 2.55
N THR A 122 2.84 -7.80 1.57
CA THR A 122 3.84 -7.60 0.51
C THR A 122 3.46 -6.36 -0.32
N TRP A 123 2.20 -6.24 -0.72
CA TRP A 123 1.72 -5.06 -1.46
C TRP A 123 1.80 -3.77 -0.63
N MET A 124 1.40 -3.79 0.64
CA MET A 124 1.50 -2.63 1.53
C MET A 124 2.95 -2.21 1.75
N LEU A 125 3.84 -3.17 2.03
CA LEU A 125 5.26 -2.91 2.22
C LEU A 125 5.89 -2.33 0.95
N GLY A 126 5.57 -2.91 -0.22
CA GLY A 126 6.00 -2.40 -1.52
C GLY A 126 5.56 -0.96 -1.74
N THR A 127 4.29 -0.65 -1.46
CA THR A 127 3.75 0.71 -1.56
C THR A 127 4.47 1.68 -0.63
N VAL A 128 4.71 1.29 0.62
CA VAL A 128 5.44 2.13 1.59
C VAL A 128 6.88 2.38 1.16
N LEU A 129 7.57 1.36 0.61
CA LEU A 129 8.94 1.51 0.11
C LEU A 129 9.00 2.48 -1.08
N ILE A 130 8.08 2.36 -2.01
CA ILE A 130 7.96 3.27 -3.17
C ILE A 130 7.77 4.71 -2.70
N VAL A 131 6.82 4.92 -1.79
CA VAL A 131 6.58 6.25 -1.20
C VAL A 131 7.82 6.75 -0.46
N SER A 132 8.50 5.89 0.30
CA SER A 132 9.72 6.24 1.02
C SER A 132 10.82 6.72 0.08
N GLU A 133 11.02 6.05 -1.05
CA GLU A 133 11.98 6.50 -2.07
C GLU A 133 11.52 7.82 -2.70
N MET A 134 10.27 7.97 -3.13
CA MET A 134 9.74 9.23 -3.68
C MET A 134 9.91 10.44 -2.72
N VAL A 135 9.84 10.20 -1.41
CA VAL A 135 10.10 11.21 -0.37
C VAL A 135 11.59 11.54 -0.24
N LYS A 136 12.45 10.51 -0.20
CA LYS A 136 13.92 10.66 -0.14
C LYS A 136 14.47 11.44 -1.34
N ASP A 137 13.79 11.29 -2.46
CA ASP A 137 14.13 11.88 -3.75
C ASP A 137 13.68 13.33 -3.92
N GLY A 138 12.85 13.79 -2.99
CA GLY A 138 12.22 15.11 -3.06
C GLY A 138 11.22 15.25 -4.21
N GLU A 139 10.73 14.13 -4.76
CA GLU A 139 9.57 14.12 -5.66
C GLU A 139 8.29 14.44 -4.86
N ILE A 140 8.17 13.83 -3.68
CA ILE A 140 7.16 14.18 -2.69
C ILE A 140 7.80 15.15 -1.70
N GLN A 141 7.46 16.43 -1.80
CA GLN A 141 7.90 17.44 -0.85
C GLN A 141 6.80 17.71 0.16
N PHE A 142 6.97 17.21 1.37
CA PHE A 142 6.19 17.66 2.52
C PHE A 142 6.68 19.06 2.90
N GLN A 143 6.24 20.09 2.17
CA GLN A 143 6.40 21.44 2.65
C GLN A 143 5.70 21.50 4.01
N ALA A 144 6.45 21.85 5.06
CA ALA A 144 5.88 22.10 6.38
C ALA A 144 4.85 23.21 6.21
N ALA A 145 3.58 22.83 6.07
CA ALA A 145 2.60 23.74 5.53
C ALA A 145 2.46 24.93 6.48
N ALA A 146 2.81 26.11 5.99
CA ALA A 146 2.55 27.36 6.68
C ALA A 146 1.05 27.68 6.73
N GLN A 147 0.20 26.92 6.03
CA GLN A 147 -1.24 27.09 6.03
C GLN A 147 -1.87 26.43 7.26
N ARG A 148 -2.28 27.27 8.21
CA ARG A 148 -3.21 26.86 9.26
C ARG A 148 -4.58 26.63 8.64
N LEU A 149 -5.11 25.41 8.77
CA LEU A 149 -6.51 25.10 8.43
C LEU A 149 -7.46 26.04 9.18
N VAL A 150 -8.56 26.42 8.53
CA VAL A 150 -9.66 27.16 9.18
C VAL A 150 -10.17 26.35 10.37
N SER A 151 -10.28 26.98 11.54
CA SER A 151 -10.59 26.34 12.82
C SER A 151 -11.77 25.36 12.74
N ASN A 152 -12.88 25.77 12.10
CA ASN A 152 -14.08 24.93 11.99
C ASN A 152 -13.86 23.64 11.18
N ARG A 153 -13.13 23.70 10.05
CA ARG A 153 -12.85 22.51 9.22
C ARG A 153 -11.98 21.52 9.99
N ARG A 154 -11.00 22.02 10.73
CA ARG A 154 -10.11 21.19 11.54
C ARG A 154 -10.87 20.44 12.63
N PHE A 155 -11.74 21.11 13.38
CA PHE A 155 -12.54 20.46 14.42
C PHE A 155 -13.53 19.45 13.85
N LEU A 156 -14.14 19.75 12.69
CA LEU A 156 -15.01 18.80 11.98
C LEU A 156 -14.25 17.51 11.62
N VAL A 157 -13.07 17.64 10.99
CA VAL A 157 -12.26 16.47 10.60
C VAL A 157 -11.78 15.70 11.83
N ALA A 158 -11.30 16.40 12.86
CA ALA A 158 -10.91 15.76 14.11
C ALA A 158 -12.07 14.98 14.76
N GLY A 159 -13.29 15.56 14.74
CA GLY A 159 -14.49 14.89 15.22
C GLY A 159 -14.83 13.64 14.43
N ILE A 160 -14.80 13.71 13.08
CA ILE A 160 -15.04 12.55 12.21
C ILE A 160 -14.02 11.44 12.51
N MET A 161 -12.73 11.76 12.53
CA MET A 161 -11.68 10.79 12.84
C MET A 161 -11.82 10.21 14.25
N ALA A 162 -12.18 11.03 15.24
CA ALA A 162 -12.42 10.56 16.60
C ALA A 162 -13.58 9.56 16.66
N VAL A 163 -14.70 9.85 16.00
CA VAL A 163 -15.87 8.96 15.95
C VAL A 163 -15.52 7.63 15.30
N ILE A 164 -14.86 7.63 14.13
CA ILE A 164 -14.42 6.38 13.48
C ILE A 164 -13.47 5.60 14.37
N GLY A 165 -12.53 6.31 15.00
CA GLY A 165 -11.56 5.72 15.91
C GLY A 165 -12.22 5.01 17.08
N LEU A 166 -13.21 5.67 17.71
CA LEU A 166 -14.00 5.11 18.79
C LEU A 166 -14.88 3.95 18.33
N ILE A 167 -15.47 4.01 17.13
CA ILE A 167 -16.24 2.90 16.56
C ILE A 167 -15.31 1.69 16.35
N GLY A 168 -14.12 1.88 15.78
CA GLY A 168 -13.19 0.78 15.52
C GLY A 168 -12.69 0.10 16.80
N VAL A 169 -12.32 0.90 17.80
CA VAL A 169 -11.94 0.39 19.13
C VAL A 169 -13.13 -0.26 19.82
N GLY A 170 -14.28 0.40 19.82
CA GLY A 170 -15.52 -0.09 20.43
C GLY A 170 -15.97 -1.41 19.82
N PHE A 171 -15.90 -1.56 18.50
CA PHE A 171 -16.22 -2.81 17.81
C PHE A 171 -15.30 -3.97 18.25
N ARG A 172 -14.04 -3.69 18.59
CA ARG A 172 -13.12 -4.71 19.12
C ARG A 172 -13.52 -5.25 20.50
N PHE A 173 -14.13 -4.43 21.35
CA PHE A 173 -14.38 -4.78 22.76
C PHE A 173 -15.87 -4.99 23.09
N LEU A 174 -16.78 -4.38 22.34
CA LEU A 174 -18.21 -4.34 22.63
C LEU A 174 -19.05 -5.19 21.67
N ALA A 175 -18.59 -5.42 20.43
CA ALA A 175 -19.35 -6.23 19.49
C ALA A 175 -19.35 -7.71 19.91
N PRO A 176 -20.53 -8.37 19.95
CA PRO A 176 -20.61 -9.79 20.24
C PRO A 176 -19.86 -10.59 19.17
N GLN A 177 -19.19 -11.65 19.59
CA GLN A 177 -18.59 -12.61 18.66
C GLN A 177 -19.69 -13.56 18.17
N PRO A 178 -19.86 -13.72 16.85
CA PRO A 178 -20.65 -14.82 16.30
C PRO A 178 -20.14 -16.16 16.84
N PHE A 179 -21.02 -17.17 16.96
CA PHE A 179 -20.64 -18.48 17.47
C PHE A 179 -19.69 -19.25 16.52
N ASP A 180 -19.80 -19.01 15.20
CA ASP A 180 -18.94 -19.60 14.16
C ASP A 180 -17.95 -18.56 13.60
N VAL A 181 -17.04 -18.06 14.45
CA VAL A 181 -16.03 -17.09 14.01
C VAL A 181 -14.84 -17.76 13.34
N GLY A 182 -14.71 -17.53 12.04
CA GLY A 182 -13.50 -17.81 11.28
C GLY A 182 -12.32 -16.91 11.67
N THR A 183 -11.11 -17.35 11.35
CA THR A 183 -9.87 -16.60 11.59
C THR A 183 -9.81 -15.29 10.77
N THR A 184 -10.44 -15.26 9.60
CA THR A 184 -10.60 -14.07 8.74
C THR A 184 -11.38 -12.97 9.45
N TRP A 185 -12.42 -13.32 10.21
CA TRP A 185 -13.18 -12.35 10.99
C TRP A 185 -12.35 -11.73 12.12
N LEU A 186 -11.57 -12.55 12.83
CA LEU A 186 -10.68 -12.09 13.90
C LEU A 186 -9.58 -11.15 13.38
N LEU A 187 -9.04 -11.46 12.20
CA LEU A 187 -8.10 -10.60 11.50
C LEU A 187 -8.73 -9.25 11.16
N GLY A 188 -9.92 -9.25 10.54
CA GLY A 188 -10.64 -8.02 10.19
C GLY A 188 -10.90 -7.13 11.42
N ARG A 189 -11.31 -7.74 12.53
CA ARG A 189 -11.50 -7.04 13.81
C ARG A 189 -10.21 -6.45 14.38
N SER A 190 -9.08 -7.13 14.21
CA SER A 190 -7.77 -6.65 14.65
C SER A 190 -7.24 -5.51 13.76
N MET A 191 -7.47 -5.59 12.45
CA MET A 191 -7.15 -4.51 11.51
C MET A 191 -7.98 -3.27 11.80
N LEU A 192 -9.28 -3.44 12.09
CA LEU A 192 -10.16 -2.33 12.47
C LEU A 192 -9.69 -1.63 13.75
N LEU A 193 -9.16 -2.37 14.72
CA LEU A 193 -8.56 -1.80 15.93
C LEU A 193 -7.34 -0.93 15.59
N GLY A 194 -6.40 -1.46 14.80
CA GLY A 194 -5.21 -0.72 14.38
C GLY A 194 -5.57 0.54 13.61
N TRP A 195 -6.53 0.43 12.68
CA TRP A 195 -7.10 1.56 11.96
C TRP A 195 -7.78 2.58 12.88
N GLY A 196 -8.53 2.11 13.87
CA GLY A 196 -9.17 2.95 14.89
C GLY A 196 -8.15 3.78 15.67
N PHE A 197 -7.03 3.15 16.09
CA PHE A 197 -5.94 3.84 16.78
C PHE A 197 -5.29 4.92 15.91
N LEU A 198 -5.05 4.64 14.62
CA LEU A 198 -4.53 5.64 13.68
C LEU A 198 -5.47 6.84 13.56
N ASN A 199 -6.78 6.61 13.49
CA ASN A 199 -7.76 7.69 13.42
C ASN A 199 -7.80 8.54 14.70
N LEU A 200 -7.75 7.91 15.88
CA LEU A 200 -7.66 8.62 17.16
C LEU A 200 -6.38 9.46 17.26
N MET A 201 -5.25 8.91 16.82
CA MET A 201 -3.99 9.63 16.75
C MET A 201 -4.09 10.85 15.82
N GLY A 202 -4.68 10.69 14.63
CA GLY A 202 -4.92 11.79 13.70
C GLY A 202 -5.80 12.89 14.29
N ALA A 203 -6.88 12.51 14.98
CA ALA A 203 -7.76 13.43 15.69
C ALA A 203 -7.01 14.21 16.79
N ALA A 204 -6.25 13.52 17.64
CA ALA A 204 -5.47 14.15 18.71
C ALA A 204 -4.42 15.14 18.17
N LEU A 205 -3.75 14.79 17.06
CA LEU A 205 -2.79 15.67 16.40
C LEU A 205 -3.45 16.92 15.81
N LEU A 206 -4.65 16.80 15.23
CA LEU A 206 -5.41 17.93 14.72
C LEU A 206 -5.87 18.87 15.84
N VAL A 207 -6.31 18.34 16.98
CA VAL A 207 -6.73 19.14 18.15
C VAL A 207 -5.55 19.88 18.78
N THR A 208 -4.39 19.22 18.90
CA THR A 208 -3.16 19.80 19.48
C THR A 208 -2.44 20.78 18.57
N GLN A 209 -2.93 21.01 17.35
CA GLN A 209 -2.44 22.02 16.40
C GLN A 209 -0.97 21.86 16.01
N ARG A 210 -0.46 20.62 15.94
CA ARG A 210 0.92 20.39 15.49
C ARG A 210 1.12 20.84 14.03
N PRO A 211 2.29 21.36 13.65
CA PRO A 211 2.56 21.93 12.31
C PRO A 211 2.41 20.92 11.16
N SER A 212 2.37 19.62 11.44
CA SER A 212 2.19 18.54 10.44
C SER A 212 0.91 17.74 10.63
N SER A 213 -0.01 18.18 11.49
CA SER A 213 -1.22 17.44 11.85
C SER A 213 -2.13 17.13 10.65
N HIS A 214 -2.31 18.11 9.77
CA HIS A 214 -3.10 17.97 8.54
C HIS A 214 -2.48 16.97 7.55
N LEU A 215 -1.16 16.96 7.38
CA LEU A 215 -0.47 15.98 6.53
C LEU A 215 -0.65 14.57 7.09
N ILE A 216 -0.46 14.40 8.41
CA ILE A 216 -0.60 13.09 9.04
C ILE A 216 -2.05 12.58 8.91
N ALA A 217 -3.04 13.44 9.18
CA ALA A 217 -4.44 13.09 9.00
C ALA A 217 -4.79 12.77 7.54
N GLY A 218 -4.23 13.53 6.60
CA GLY A 218 -4.36 13.25 5.16
C GLY A 218 -3.76 11.90 4.77
N THR A 219 -2.54 11.62 5.22
CA THR A 219 -1.88 10.32 4.98
C THR A 219 -2.67 9.16 5.56
N ILE A 220 -3.18 9.31 6.80
CA ILE A 220 -4.08 8.33 7.39
C ILE A 220 -5.27 8.12 6.46
N ALA A 221 -5.98 9.18 6.06
CA ALA A 221 -7.13 9.06 5.19
C ALA A 221 -6.82 8.44 3.82
N VAL A 222 -5.65 8.71 3.22
CA VAL A 222 -5.18 8.02 2.01
C VAL A 222 -5.00 6.53 2.29
N ILE A 223 -4.34 6.14 3.38
CA ILE A 223 -4.16 4.74 3.77
C ILE A 223 -5.54 4.06 3.92
N GLY A 224 -6.50 4.73 4.56
CA GLY A 224 -7.86 4.21 4.70
C GLY A 224 -8.58 4.05 3.36
N LEU A 225 -8.42 5.02 2.45
CA LEU A 225 -9.01 4.96 1.11
C LEU A 225 -8.43 3.83 0.26
N VAL A 226 -7.10 3.70 0.22
CA VAL A 226 -6.44 2.62 -0.53
C VAL A 226 -6.69 1.26 0.17
N GLY A 227 -6.72 1.23 1.49
CA GLY A 227 -7.04 0.06 2.31
C GLY A 227 -8.48 -0.43 2.17
N ALA A 228 -9.40 0.39 1.65
CA ALA A 228 -10.75 -0.05 1.31
C ALA A 228 -10.76 -1.09 0.17
N LEU A 229 -9.76 -1.11 -0.71
CA LEU A 229 -9.67 -2.05 -1.83
C LEU A 229 -9.46 -3.50 -1.35
N PRO A 230 -8.47 -3.81 -0.48
CA PRO A 230 -8.38 -5.11 0.16
C PRO A 230 -9.67 -5.55 0.86
N VAL A 231 -10.36 -4.65 1.57
CA VAL A 231 -11.61 -4.96 2.28
C VAL A 231 -12.73 -5.30 1.30
N LEU A 232 -12.83 -4.56 0.20
CA LEU A 232 -13.78 -4.83 -0.88
C LEU A 232 -13.55 -6.22 -1.47
N PHE A 233 -12.27 -6.56 -1.69
CA PHE A 233 -11.87 -7.83 -2.26
C PHE A 233 -12.11 -9.01 -1.31
N ALA A 234 -11.96 -8.81 -0.01
CA ALA A 234 -12.32 -9.80 1.01
C ALA A 234 -13.85 -9.98 1.19
N GLY A 235 -14.68 -9.45 0.29
CA GLY A 235 -16.14 -9.55 0.35
C GLY A 235 -16.82 -8.51 1.25
N GLY A 236 -16.07 -7.65 1.92
CA GLY A 236 -16.57 -6.62 2.83
C GLY A 236 -17.13 -5.38 2.13
N VAL A 237 -17.99 -5.53 1.11
CA VAL A 237 -18.44 -4.45 0.22
C VAL A 237 -18.98 -3.24 0.99
N LEU A 238 -19.91 -3.45 1.93
CA LEU A 238 -20.50 -2.37 2.71
C LEU A 238 -19.43 -1.61 3.52
N TRP A 239 -18.54 -2.35 4.20
CA TRP A 239 -17.47 -1.77 5.01
C TRP A 239 -16.44 -1.02 4.16
N ALA A 240 -16.11 -1.55 2.99
CA ALA A 240 -15.23 -0.91 2.04
C ALA A 240 -15.82 0.41 1.53
N LEU A 241 -17.10 0.42 1.17
CA LEU A 241 -17.79 1.64 0.72
C LEU A 241 -17.87 2.69 1.82
N ILE A 242 -18.25 2.30 3.04
CA ILE A 242 -18.28 3.20 4.21
C ILE A 242 -16.88 3.79 4.43
N THR A 243 -15.85 2.95 4.43
CA THR A 243 -14.46 3.37 4.63
C THR A 243 -14.01 4.32 3.52
N ALA A 244 -14.33 4.01 2.26
CA ALA A 244 -13.96 4.85 1.12
C ALA A 244 -14.66 6.22 1.15
N VAL A 245 -15.96 6.26 1.43
CA VAL A 245 -16.73 7.50 1.52
C VAL A 245 -16.21 8.39 2.65
N ILE A 246 -16.00 7.82 3.84
CA ILE A 246 -15.56 8.59 4.99
C ILE A 246 -14.13 9.13 4.78
N ASN A 247 -13.21 8.30 4.30
CA ASN A 247 -11.84 8.75 4.01
C ASN A 247 -11.80 9.74 2.85
N GLY A 248 -12.63 9.56 1.81
CA GLY A 248 -12.81 10.52 0.74
C GLY A 248 -13.31 11.87 1.25
N LEU A 249 -14.27 11.87 2.18
CA LEU A 249 -14.76 13.09 2.83
C LEU A 249 -13.67 13.76 3.67
N VAL A 250 -12.91 13.01 4.46
CA VAL A 250 -11.77 13.56 5.23
C VAL A 250 -10.73 14.18 4.30
N LEU A 251 -10.40 13.50 3.19
CA LEU A 251 -9.47 14.03 2.20
C LEU A 251 -10.00 15.29 1.51
N TYR A 252 -11.29 15.33 1.18
CA TYR A 252 -11.93 16.51 0.60
C TYR A 252 -11.89 17.70 1.56
N LEU A 253 -12.17 17.48 2.85
CA LEU A 253 -12.16 18.53 3.87
C LEU A 253 -10.76 19.07 4.18
N LEU A 254 -9.75 18.21 4.09
CA LEU A 254 -8.35 18.56 4.30
C LEU A 254 -7.62 18.95 3.00
N TRP A 255 -8.32 18.95 1.86
CA TRP A 255 -7.71 19.10 0.54
C TRP A 255 -6.91 20.39 0.43
N ASP A 256 -5.62 20.24 0.13
CA ASP A 256 -4.69 21.33 -0.16
C ASP A 256 -4.09 21.13 -1.56
N LYS A 257 -3.78 22.23 -2.24
CA LYS A 257 -3.12 22.23 -3.56
C LYS A 257 -1.81 21.43 -3.52
N ASN A 258 -1.10 21.45 -2.40
CA ASN A 258 0.13 20.70 -2.18
C ASN A 258 -0.07 19.17 -2.17
N TRP A 259 -1.28 18.69 -1.89
CA TRP A 259 -1.56 17.25 -1.83
C TRP A 259 -1.61 16.60 -3.20
N ARG A 260 -2.02 17.36 -4.22
CA ARG A 260 -2.05 16.89 -5.61
C ARG A 260 -0.67 16.45 -6.08
N ASP A 261 0.37 17.13 -5.61
CA ASP A 261 1.75 16.87 -6.03
C ASP A 261 2.45 15.83 -5.13
N SER A 262 1.91 15.57 -3.93
CA SER A 262 2.55 14.71 -2.91
C SER A 262 1.85 13.37 -2.68
N LEU A 263 0.55 13.38 -2.38
CA LEU A 263 -0.18 12.19 -1.91
C LEU A 263 -0.88 11.45 -3.05
N LEU A 264 -1.36 12.18 -4.06
CA LEU A 264 -2.14 11.61 -5.15
C LEU A 264 -1.34 10.65 -6.04
N PRO A 265 -0.06 10.92 -6.41
CA PRO A 265 0.73 9.97 -7.20
C PRO A 265 0.97 8.65 -6.46
N ALA A 266 1.28 8.73 -5.16
CA ALA A 266 1.47 7.57 -4.30
C ALA A 266 0.20 6.73 -4.18
N ALA A 267 -0.94 7.37 -3.91
CA ALA A 267 -2.24 6.71 -3.83
C ALA A 267 -2.61 6.04 -5.15
N LEU A 268 -2.46 6.76 -6.27
CA LEU A 268 -2.76 6.24 -7.60
C LEU A 268 -1.90 5.02 -7.95
N LEU A 269 -0.60 5.06 -7.63
CA LEU A 269 0.30 3.93 -7.86
C LEU A 269 -0.10 2.71 -7.03
N GLY A 270 -0.45 2.92 -5.75
CA GLY A 270 -1.00 1.86 -4.89
C GLY A 270 -2.27 1.23 -5.47
N VAL A 271 -3.21 2.05 -5.92
CA VAL A 271 -4.47 1.58 -6.55
C VAL A 271 -4.20 0.83 -7.85
N VAL A 272 -3.42 1.39 -8.76
CA VAL A 272 -3.11 0.77 -10.07
C VAL A 272 -2.37 -0.54 -9.88
N SER A 273 -1.37 -0.60 -8.99
CA SER A 273 -0.65 -1.85 -8.69
C SER A 273 -1.57 -2.92 -8.10
N PHE A 274 -2.48 -2.53 -7.20
CA PHE A 274 -3.48 -3.45 -6.64
C PHE A 274 -4.39 -4.00 -7.75
N LEU A 275 -4.92 -3.13 -8.62
CA LEU A 275 -5.82 -3.54 -9.71
C LEU A 275 -5.12 -4.46 -10.72
N ILE A 276 -3.86 -4.20 -11.06
CA ILE A 276 -3.07 -5.06 -11.95
C ILE A 276 -2.85 -6.43 -11.32
N GLY A 277 -2.40 -6.47 -10.06
CA GLY A 277 -2.18 -7.73 -9.34
C GLY A 277 -3.48 -8.53 -9.21
N PHE A 278 -4.57 -7.87 -8.85
CA PHE A 278 -5.89 -8.51 -8.74
C PHE A 278 -6.42 -9.02 -10.08
N SER A 279 -6.30 -8.23 -11.15
CA SER A 279 -6.74 -8.65 -12.48
C SER A 279 -6.00 -9.91 -12.94
N TYR A 280 -4.70 -9.98 -12.62
CA TYR A 280 -3.91 -11.18 -12.89
C TYR A 280 -4.39 -12.39 -12.06
N THR A 281 -4.65 -12.22 -10.76
CA THR A 281 -5.23 -13.26 -9.89
C THR A 281 -6.51 -13.83 -10.49
N TYR A 282 -7.43 -12.95 -10.91
CA TYR A 282 -8.71 -13.36 -11.48
C TYR A 282 -8.54 -14.08 -12.82
N LEU A 283 -7.66 -13.56 -13.68
CA LEU A 283 -7.34 -14.20 -14.96
C LEU A 283 -6.72 -15.59 -14.75
N HIS A 284 -5.83 -15.73 -13.77
CA HIS A 284 -5.21 -17.01 -13.45
C HIS A 284 -6.22 -18.03 -12.92
N ALA A 285 -7.12 -17.61 -12.03
CA ALA A 285 -8.22 -18.44 -11.55
C ALA A 285 -9.17 -18.85 -12.69
N PHE A 286 -9.43 -17.97 -13.65
CA PHE A 286 -10.22 -18.30 -14.84
C PHE A 286 -9.56 -19.37 -15.70
N LEU A 287 -8.23 -19.30 -15.88
CA LEU A 287 -7.49 -20.34 -16.59
C LEU A 287 -7.55 -21.67 -15.82
N LEU A 288 -7.38 -21.64 -14.48
CA LEU A 288 -7.45 -22.82 -13.62
C LEU A 288 -8.81 -23.51 -13.69
N ARG A 289 -9.90 -22.72 -13.65
CA ARG A 289 -11.25 -23.23 -13.86
C ARG A 289 -11.35 -24.04 -15.14
N ASN A 290 -10.81 -23.52 -16.25
CA ASN A 290 -10.88 -24.21 -17.54
C ASN A 290 -10.04 -25.48 -17.59
N SER A 291 -9.05 -25.66 -16.70
CA SER A 291 -8.22 -26.88 -16.63
C SER A 291 -8.76 -27.94 -15.70
N LEU A 292 -9.45 -27.56 -14.63
CA LEU A 292 -10.04 -28.54 -13.69
C LEU A 292 -11.09 -29.42 -14.34
N PHE A 293 -11.84 -28.88 -15.31
CA PHE A 293 -12.83 -29.64 -16.08
C PHE A 293 -12.25 -30.26 -17.35
N PHE A 294 -10.92 -30.30 -17.49
CA PHE A 294 -10.27 -31.01 -18.59
C PHE A 294 -10.24 -32.52 -18.29
N GLN A 295 -11.40 -33.16 -18.42
CA GLN A 295 -11.57 -34.60 -18.23
C GLN A 295 -11.81 -35.31 -19.57
N PRO A 296 -11.45 -36.59 -19.71
CA PRO A 296 -11.79 -37.37 -20.89
C PRO A 296 -13.33 -37.48 -21.00
N THR A 297 -13.91 -37.00 -22.09
CA THR A 297 -15.36 -37.08 -22.34
C THR A 297 -15.85 -38.50 -22.65
N THR A 298 -14.92 -39.42 -22.92
CA THR A 298 -15.15 -40.83 -23.18
C THR A 298 -14.15 -41.67 -22.39
N GLN A 299 -14.53 -42.89 -21.99
CA GLN A 299 -13.59 -43.83 -21.39
C GLN A 299 -12.39 -44.02 -22.34
N ILE A 300 -11.18 -43.86 -21.80
CA ILE A 300 -9.96 -44.04 -22.57
C ILE A 300 -9.73 -45.55 -22.68
N GLU A 301 -10.07 -46.11 -23.82
CA GLU A 301 -9.97 -47.55 -24.08
C GLU A 301 -8.69 -47.90 -24.85
N THR A 302 -8.09 -46.94 -25.56
CA THR A 302 -6.90 -47.17 -26.40
C THR A 302 -5.72 -46.27 -26.03
N ILE A 303 -4.51 -46.74 -26.35
CA ILE A 303 -3.26 -45.99 -26.14
C ILE A 303 -3.26 -44.70 -26.97
N GLU A 304 -3.87 -44.69 -28.16
CA GLU A 304 -3.95 -43.50 -29.02
C GLU A 304 -4.88 -42.42 -28.45
N GLN A 305 -5.99 -42.81 -27.83
CA GLN A 305 -6.86 -41.90 -27.08
C GLN A 305 -6.14 -41.32 -25.86
N LEU A 306 -5.35 -42.14 -25.16
CA LEU A 306 -4.55 -41.69 -24.03
C LEU A 306 -3.48 -40.68 -24.46
N THR A 307 -2.74 -40.94 -25.54
CA THR A 307 -1.72 -40.02 -26.04
C THR A 307 -2.35 -38.72 -26.55
N GLY A 308 -3.47 -38.80 -27.28
CA GLY A 308 -4.23 -37.62 -27.70
C GLY A 308 -4.68 -36.75 -26.52
N PHE A 309 -5.20 -37.38 -25.45
CA PHE A 309 -5.58 -36.69 -24.23
C PHE A 309 -4.39 -36.04 -23.52
N ARG A 310 -3.26 -36.77 -23.36
CA ARG A 310 -2.03 -36.23 -22.75
C ARG A 310 -1.44 -35.06 -23.53
N VAL A 311 -1.54 -35.05 -24.86
CA VAL A 311 -1.11 -33.92 -25.69
C VAL A 311 -1.99 -32.70 -25.43
N LEU A 312 -3.30 -32.87 -25.28
CA LEU A 312 -4.20 -31.78 -24.94
C LEU A 312 -3.95 -31.25 -23.51
N GLU A 313 -3.76 -32.12 -22.53
CA GLU A 313 -3.37 -31.76 -21.16
C GLU A 313 -2.06 -30.95 -21.16
N ALA A 314 -1.04 -31.43 -21.89
CA ALA A 314 0.23 -30.72 -22.06
C ALA A 314 0.06 -29.36 -22.76
N SER A 315 -0.83 -29.26 -23.76
CA SER A 315 -1.13 -28.00 -24.44
C SER A 315 -1.78 -26.98 -23.50
N GLN A 316 -2.61 -27.43 -22.57
CA GLN A 316 -3.25 -26.58 -21.58
C GLN A 316 -2.24 -26.09 -20.53
N ALA A 317 -1.38 -26.98 -20.02
CA ALA A 317 -0.26 -26.62 -19.14
C ALA A 317 0.68 -25.61 -19.82
N ALA A 318 0.98 -25.80 -21.11
CA ALA A 318 1.76 -24.84 -21.89
C ALA A 318 1.04 -23.48 -22.03
N GLY A 319 -0.29 -23.46 -22.11
CA GLY A 319 -1.09 -22.24 -22.12
C GLY A 319 -0.99 -21.43 -20.81
N PHE A 320 -0.99 -22.10 -19.65
CA PHE A 320 -0.72 -21.46 -18.35
C PHE A 320 0.66 -20.82 -18.30
N LEU A 321 1.68 -21.61 -18.66
CA LEU A 321 3.07 -21.19 -18.62
C LEU A 321 3.29 -20.00 -19.56
N THR A 322 2.70 -20.06 -20.75
CA THR A 322 2.75 -18.98 -21.75
C THR A 322 2.10 -17.70 -21.23
N THR A 323 0.92 -17.80 -20.61
CA THR A 323 0.23 -16.63 -20.07
C THR A 323 1.01 -16.00 -18.91
N PHE A 324 1.58 -16.83 -18.04
CA PHE A 324 2.48 -16.40 -16.98
C PHE A 324 3.69 -15.65 -17.55
N TYR A 325 4.42 -16.24 -18.51
CA TYR A 325 5.60 -15.60 -19.10
C TYR A 325 5.27 -14.35 -19.88
N LEU A 326 4.14 -14.31 -20.60
CA LEU A 326 3.68 -13.12 -21.30
C LEU A 326 3.37 -11.99 -20.32
N PHE A 327 2.71 -12.30 -19.19
CA PHE A 327 2.45 -11.31 -18.16
C PHE A 327 3.75 -10.75 -17.56
N VAL A 328 4.68 -11.64 -17.17
CA VAL A 328 6.00 -11.24 -16.66
C VAL A 328 6.77 -10.42 -17.70
N PHE A 329 6.75 -10.82 -18.96
CA PHE A 329 7.38 -10.10 -20.07
C PHE A 329 6.78 -8.70 -20.24
N VAL A 330 5.45 -8.57 -20.24
CA VAL A 330 4.77 -7.26 -20.32
C VAL A 330 5.17 -6.37 -19.14
N LEU A 331 5.29 -6.92 -17.93
CA LEU A 331 5.76 -6.16 -16.76
C LEU A 331 7.20 -5.68 -16.93
N ILE A 332 8.09 -6.54 -17.44
CA ILE A 332 9.50 -6.18 -17.72
C ILE A 332 9.58 -5.11 -18.80
N VAL A 333 8.80 -5.23 -19.88
CA VAL A 333 8.77 -4.24 -20.97
C VAL A 333 8.20 -2.91 -20.49
N ALA A 334 7.09 -2.92 -19.73
CA ALA A 334 6.51 -1.73 -19.13
C ALA A 334 7.53 -1.04 -18.21
N ALA A 335 8.24 -1.81 -17.39
CA ALA A 335 9.31 -1.31 -16.55
C ALA A 335 10.46 -0.67 -17.35
N ALA A 336 10.92 -1.34 -18.40
CA ALA A 336 11.97 -0.85 -19.29
C ALA A 336 11.54 0.44 -20.01
N PHE A 337 10.26 0.54 -20.39
CA PHE A 337 9.70 1.74 -21.00
C PHE A 337 9.64 2.91 -20.01
N VAL A 338 9.16 2.69 -18.79
CA VAL A 338 9.17 3.74 -17.77
C VAL A 338 10.60 4.19 -17.46
N PHE A 339 11.57 3.25 -17.48
CA PHE A 339 12.99 3.56 -17.33
C PHE A 339 13.51 4.44 -18.47
N SER A 340 13.21 4.11 -19.73
CA SER A 340 13.72 4.81 -20.90
C SER A 340 13.15 6.24 -21.02
N VAL A 341 11.84 6.40 -20.76
CA VAL A 341 11.18 7.71 -20.73
C VAL A 341 11.75 8.57 -19.60
N GLY A 342 11.96 7.99 -18.42
CA GLY A 342 12.62 8.67 -17.30
C GLY A 342 14.04 9.13 -17.64
N ALA A 343 14.82 8.29 -18.32
CA ALA A 343 16.18 8.62 -18.76
C ALA A 343 16.21 9.75 -19.81
N ALA A 344 15.33 9.70 -20.81
CA ALA A 344 15.23 10.71 -21.87
C ALA A 344 14.81 12.09 -21.31
N GLN A 345 13.90 12.12 -20.35
CA GLN A 345 13.50 13.37 -19.67
C GLN A 345 14.63 13.96 -18.83
N ARG A 346 15.49 13.13 -18.22
CA ARG A 346 16.69 13.59 -17.49
C ARG A 346 17.67 14.31 -18.43
N GLN A 347 17.93 13.73 -19.60
CA GLN A 347 18.88 14.27 -20.56
C GLN A 347 18.42 15.64 -21.11
N ARG A 348 17.13 15.77 -21.45
CA ARG A 348 16.54 17.05 -21.91
C ARG A 348 16.58 18.16 -20.86
N ARG A 349 16.45 17.82 -19.58
CA ARG A 349 16.50 18.80 -18.49
C ARG A 349 17.92 19.27 -18.17
N GLN A 350 18.91 18.42 -18.36
CA GLN A 350 20.33 18.79 -18.20
C GLN A 350 20.81 19.67 -19.36
N SER A 351 20.40 19.37 -20.59
CA SER A 351 20.77 20.16 -21.77
C SER A 351 20.12 21.56 -21.81
N GLY A 352 18.96 21.75 -21.18
CA GLY A 352 18.29 23.07 -21.09
C GLY A 352 18.76 23.96 -19.93
N SER A 353 19.77 23.52 -19.17
CA SER A 353 20.35 24.28 -18.04
C SER A 353 21.79 24.73 -18.27
N GLN A 354 22.32 24.46 -19.46
CA GLN A 354 23.55 25.04 -20.02
C GLN A 354 23.15 26.19 -20.92
#